data_AF-A0A7Y1ZS89-F1
#
_entry.id   AF-A0A7Y1ZS89-F1
#
_cell.length_a   1.000
_cell.length_b   1.000
_cell.length_c   1.000
_cell.angle_alpha   90.00
_cell.angle_beta   90.00
_cell.angle_gamma   90.00
#
_symmetry.space_group_name_H-M   'P 1'
#
loop_
_entity.id
_entity.type
_entity.pdbx_description
1 polymer ?
#
loop_
_entity_poly.entity_id
_entity_poly.type
_entity_poly.pdbx_seq_one_letter_code
_entity_poly.pdbx_strand_id
1 'polypeptide(L)'
;MRVLILACCLYAVGAVDASGQSVLRSLDVFGSEQVIAEDIRGNWGDQFAQLAEQRRLRNWSEYEVLRQDLVREAGQSGIYAFVDLAVVESWQPEYGIHVTLDLVDPIDSEERLSFAPRPIGSPEDPAGLIEKWRAYDIIGRDIRDATGMPTTTCRAFHCVWGYKHPDLGPFGDYFLLHVNANREGLETVLATDQDIENRRAAVYLFAHLRSQKQLLSILVDALADSHHRVREAALTIIGSIVEKRPDLVDVTTVIPHLNGPSTEERAAAISVLQKLAGPI
;
A
#
# COMPACT_ATOMS: atom_id res chain seq x y z
N MET A 1 -10.78 46.51 -51.34
CA MET A 1 -10.68 45.05 -51.59
C MET A 1 -9.63 44.49 -50.64
N ARG A 2 -10.10 43.77 -49.61
CA ARG A 2 -9.39 42.88 -48.65
C ARG A 2 -8.18 43.44 -47.88
N VAL A 3 -8.45 43.95 -46.68
CA VAL A 3 -7.52 44.01 -45.54
C VAL A 3 -7.46 42.61 -44.92
N LEU A 4 -6.30 41.96 -44.93
CA LEU A 4 -6.06 40.73 -44.17
C LEU A 4 -5.59 41.14 -42.76
N ILE A 5 -6.44 40.93 -41.75
CA ILE A 5 -6.06 40.97 -40.34
C ILE A 5 -5.54 39.57 -39.99
N LEU A 6 -4.23 39.48 -39.76
CA LEU A 6 -3.56 38.30 -39.24
C LEU A 6 -3.82 38.25 -37.72
N ALA A 7 -4.81 37.46 -37.29
CA ALA A 7 -5.04 37.20 -35.87
C ALA A 7 -4.02 36.17 -35.38
N CYS A 8 -2.94 36.65 -34.77
CA CYS A 8 -2.07 35.84 -33.91
C CYS A 8 -2.89 35.38 -32.70
N CYS A 9 -3.36 34.13 -32.72
CA CYS A 9 -3.77 33.42 -31.51
C CYS A 9 -2.51 33.11 -30.70
N LEU A 10 -2.09 34.07 -29.87
CA LEU A 10 -1.30 33.77 -28.69
C LEU A 10 -2.17 32.87 -27.80
N TYR A 11 -1.88 31.58 -27.81
CA TYR A 11 -2.21 30.73 -26.67
C TYR A 11 -1.41 31.28 -25.49
N ALA A 12 -2.06 32.15 -24.71
CA ALA A 12 -1.65 32.34 -23.34
C ALA A 12 -1.71 30.96 -22.69
N VAL A 13 -0.54 30.40 -22.39
CA VAL A 13 -0.42 29.34 -21.40
C VAL A 13 -1.07 29.91 -20.16
N GLY A 14 -2.27 29.41 -19.85
CA GLY A 14 -2.98 29.80 -18.65
C GLY A 14 -2.04 29.61 -17.49
N ALA A 15 -1.76 30.70 -16.77
CA ALA A 15 -1.17 30.61 -15.46
C ALA A 15 -2.01 29.61 -14.67
N VAL A 16 -1.36 28.56 -14.17
CA VAL A 16 -1.96 27.65 -13.20
C VAL A 16 -2.45 28.54 -12.06
N ASP A 17 -3.75 28.48 -11.81
CA ASP A 17 -4.40 29.29 -10.79
C ASP A 17 -3.70 29.02 -9.45
N ALA A 18 -3.04 30.05 -8.92
CA ALA A 18 -2.44 30.08 -7.59
C ALA A 18 -3.53 30.29 -6.52
N SER A 19 -4.67 29.62 -6.65
CA SER A 19 -5.65 29.54 -5.59
C SER A 19 -5.08 28.61 -4.52
N GLY A 20 -4.40 29.18 -3.53
CA GLY A 20 -3.74 28.53 -2.40
C GLY A 20 -4.64 27.69 -1.49
N GLN A 21 -5.35 26.71 -2.06
CA GLN A 21 -5.91 25.61 -1.30
C GLN A 21 -4.78 24.65 -0.99
N SER A 22 -4.54 24.42 0.31
CA SER A 22 -3.61 23.41 0.77
C SER A 22 -3.98 22.06 0.14
N VAL A 23 -2.98 21.38 -0.42
CA VAL A 23 -3.15 20.01 -0.92
C VAL A 23 -3.39 19.02 0.21
N LEU A 24 -3.03 19.38 1.45
CA LEU A 24 -3.44 18.68 2.65
C LEU A 24 -4.92 18.98 2.93
N ARG A 25 -5.78 17.96 2.74
CA ARG A 25 -7.23 18.04 2.92
C ARG A 25 -7.68 17.61 4.31
N SER A 26 -6.98 16.66 4.94
CA SER A 26 -7.26 16.26 6.32
C SER A 26 -5.99 15.84 7.04
N LEU A 27 -5.98 16.10 8.34
CA LEU A 27 -5.03 15.58 9.30
C LEU A 27 -5.81 14.95 10.44
N ASP A 28 -5.55 13.67 10.68
CA ASP A 28 -6.27 12.84 11.63
C ASP A 28 -5.32 12.01 12.51
N VAL A 29 -5.86 11.42 13.57
CA VAL A 29 -5.14 10.55 14.52
C VAL A 29 -5.94 9.28 14.70
N PHE A 30 -5.25 8.15 14.67
CA PHE A 30 -5.89 6.87 14.96
C PHE A 30 -5.17 6.13 16.08
N GLY A 31 -5.95 5.57 17.00
CA GLY A 31 -5.46 4.57 17.93
C GLY A 31 -4.74 5.09 19.16
N SER A 32 -4.98 6.35 19.55
CA SER A 32 -4.59 6.88 20.85
C SER A 32 -5.75 7.63 21.50
N GLU A 33 -5.90 7.50 22.81
CA GLU A 33 -6.79 8.34 23.62
C GLU A 33 -6.05 9.58 24.18
N GLN A 34 -4.73 9.62 24.05
CA GLN A 34 -3.87 10.65 24.63
C GLN A 34 -3.73 11.89 23.73
N VAL A 35 -4.00 11.75 22.42
CA VAL A 35 -3.81 12.81 21.43
C VAL A 35 -5.01 12.89 20.49
N ILE A 36 -5.50 14.10 20.25
CA ILE A 36 -6.54 14.37 19.26
C ILE A 36 -5.96 15.12 18.05
N ALA A 37 -6.70 15.09 16.94
CA ALA A 37 -6.26 15.71 15.69
C ALA A 37 -6.03 17.22 15.80
N GLU A 38 -6.75 17.91 16.69
CA GLU A 38 -6.55 19.33 16.98
C GLU A 38 -5.16 19.62 17.56
N ASP A 39 -4.65 18.77 18.46
CA ASP A 39 -3.32 18.93 19.04
C ASP A 39 -2.24 18.80 17.97
N ILE A 40 -2.40 17.81 17.09
CA ILE A 40 -1.44 17.56 16.01
C ILE A 40 -1.45 18.70 15.00
N ARG A 41 -2.63 19.20 14.64
CA ARG A 41 -2.76 20.37 13.76
C ARG A 41 -2.10 21.61 14.37
N GLY A 42 -2.25 21.82 15.68
CA GLY A 42 -1.64 22.94 16.39
C GLY A 42 -0.12 22.86 16.46
N ASN A 43 0.43 21.66 16.67
CA ASN A 43 1.87 21.47 16.89
C ASN A 43 2.68 21.30 15.59
N TRP A 44 2.11 20.60 14.60
CA TRP A 44 2.85 20.15 13.41
C TRP A 44 2.13 20.43 12.08
N GLY A 45 1.01 21.18 12.10
CA GLY A 45 0.18 21.41 10.90
C GLY A 45 0.96 21.91 9.68
N ASP A 46 1.92 22.82 9.89
CA ASP A 46 2.76 23.38 8.82
C ASP A 46 3.73 22.33 8.23
N GLN A 47 4.34 21.49 9.08
CA GLN A 47 5.20 20.38 8.64
C GLN A 47 4.40 19.33 7.86
N PHE A 48 3.16 19.03 8.29
CA PHE A 48 2.26 18.14 7.53
C PHE A 48 1.83 18.74 6.18
N ALA A 49 1.60 20.05 6.12
CA ALA A 49 1.32 20.73 4.85
C ALA A 49 2.54 20.67 3.93
N GLN A 50 3.75 20.85 4.46
CA GLN A 50 4.99 20.71 3.71
C GLN A 50 5.19 19.26 3.22
N LEU A 51 4.94 18.26 4.07
CA LEU A 51 5.00 16.84 3.71
C LEU A 51 4.05 16.53 2.54
N ALA A 52 2.80 17.00 2.63
CA ALA A 52 1.81 16.84 1.56
C ALA A 52 2.28 17.51 0.26
N GLU A 53 2.87 18.70 0.34
CA GLU A 53 3.39 19.38 -0.83
C GLU A 53 4.57 18.63 -1.48
N GLN A 54 5.51 18.09 -0.69
CA GLN A 54 6.60 17.27 -1.24
C GLN A 54 6.08 16.00 -1.91
N ARG A 55 5.04 15.39 -1.33
CA ARG A 55 4.37 14.22 -1.93
C ARG A 55 3.74 14.56 -3.27
N ARG A 56 3.03 15.68 -3.37
CA ARG A 56 2.43 16.18 -4.63
C ARG A 56 3.49 16.46 -5.70
N LEU A 57 4.60 17.08 -5.31
CA LEU A 57 5.73 17.38 -6.20
C LEU A 57 6.56 16.15 -6.58
N ARG A 58 6.23 14.97 -6.04
CA ARG A 58 7.00 13.71 -6.22
C ARG A 58 8.48 13.86 -5.80
N ASN A 59 8.76 14.76 -4.85
CA ASN A 59 10.09 14.94 -4.30
C ASN A 59 10.34 13.89 -3.19
N TRP A 60 10.60 12.66 -3.60
CA TRP A 60 10.65 11.50 -2.70
C TRP A 60 11.73 11.59 -1.61
N SER A 61 12.87 12.21 -1.91
CA SER A 61 13.96 12.36 -0.94
C SER A 61 13.54 13.28 0.21
N GLU A 62 13.00 14.46 -0.11
CA GLU A 62 12.56 15.42 0.91
C GLU A 62 11.32 14.91 1.65
N TYR A 63 10.40 14.29 0.93
CA TYR A 63 9.20 13.66 1.51
C TYR A 63 9.58 12.65 2.59
N GLU A 64 10.52 11.74 2.32
CA GLU A 64 10.87 10.70 3.29
C GLU A 64 11.63 11.26 4.51
N VAL A 65 12.48 12.28 4.32
CA VAL A 65 13.13 12.99 5.43
C VAL A 65 12.08 13.63 6.34
N LEU A 66 11.15 14.42 5.77
CA LEU A 66 10.07 15.06 6.54
C LEU A 66 9.18 14.03 7.24
N ARG A 67 8.87 12.91 6.58
CA ARG A 67 8.05 11.84 7.16
C ARG A 67 8.73 11.24 8.39
N GLN A 68 10.02 10.92 8.30
CA GLN A 68 10.79 10.35 9.40
C GLN A 68 10.94 11.33 10.56
N ASP A 69 11.19 12.60 10.27
CA ASP A 69 11.29 13.66 11.28
C ASP A 69 9.96 13.81 12.03
N LEU A 70 8.83 13.87 11.33
CA LEU A 70 7.49 13.94 11.93
C LEU A 70 7.15 12.71 12.78
N VAL A 71 7.43 11.49 12.29
CA VAL A 71 7.22 10.25 13.08
C VAL A 71 8.05 10.30 14.37
N ARG A 72 9.32 10.72 14.28
CA ARG A 72 10.21 10.82 15.43
C ARG A 72 9.73 11.87 16.44
N GLU A 73 9.36 13.06 15.97
CA GLU A 73 8.83 14.13 16.83
C GLU A 73 7.52 13.74 17.50
N ALA A 74 6.60 13.14 16.76
CA ALA A 74 5.36 12.59 17.30
C ALA A 74 5.65 11.53 18.38
N GLY A 75 6.58 10.62 18.13
CA GLY A 75 7.01 9.61 19.11
C GLY A 75 7.69 10.17 20.36
N GLN A 76 8.22 11.40 20.31
CA GLN A 76 8.79 12.09 21.47
C GLN A 76 7.75 12.90 22.27
N SER A 77 6.56 13.13 21.71
CA SER A 77 5.49 13.92 22.35
C SER A 77 4.72 13.19 23.44
N GLY A 78 4.83 11.86 23.49
CA GLY A 78 4.10 11.00 24.42
C GLY A 78 4.75 9.63 24.56
N ILE A 79 4.08 8.75 25.31
CA ILE A 79 4.53 7.36 25.47
C ILE A 79 3.61 6.50 24.60
N TYR A 80 4.16 5.99 23.50
CA TYR A 80 3.46 5.13 22.55
C TYR A 80 4.22 3.82 22.34
N ALA A 81 3.49 2.73 22.11
CA ALA A 81 4.06 1.46 21.69
C ALA A 81 4.36 1.41 20.18
N PHE A 82 3.67 2.24 19.39
CA PHE A 82 3.85 2.37 17.94
C PHE A 82 3.51 3.78 17.48
N VAL A 83 4.27 4.28 16.50
CA VAL A 83 4.03 5.55 15.80
C VAL A 83 4.42 5.39 14.34
N ASP A 84 3.51 5.73 13.42
CA ASP A 84 3.81 5.86 12.00
C ASP A 84 2.88 6.88 11.33
N LEU A 85 3.13 7.19 10.06
CA LEU A 85 2.37 8.13 9.27
C LEU A 85 1.85 7.50 7.99
N ALA A 86 0.53 7.51 7.83
CA ALA A 86 -0.13 7.19 6.58
C ALA A 86 -0.39 8.47 5.77
N VAL A 87 -0.04 8.44 4.48
CA VAL A 87 -0.26 9.55 3.55
C VAL A 87 -1.01 9.03 2.33
N VAL A 88 -2.29 9.39 2.23
CA VAL A 88 -3.21 8.90 1.20
C VAL A 88 -3.54 10.00 0.20
N GLU A 89 -3.38 9.71 -1.08
CA GLU A 89 -3.81 10.60 -2.18
C GLU A 89 -5.23 10.23 -2.62
N SER A 90 -6.13 11.22 -2.63
CA SER A 90 -7.44 11.14 -3.24
C SER A 90 -7.46 11.95 -4.54
N TRP A 91 -8.18 11.44 -5.55
CA TRP A 91 -8.29 12.06 -6.88
C TRP A 91 -9.72 12.49 -7.22
N GLN A 92 -10.67 12.25 -6.30
CA GLN A 92 -12.09 12.59 -6.46
C GLN A 92 -12.69 13.07 -5.14
N PRO A 93 -13.58 14.08 -5.15
CA PRO A 93 -13.96 14.93 -6.29
C PRO A 93 -12.87 15.92 -6.74
N GLU A 94 -11.88 16.19 -5.89
CA GLU A 94 -10.70 17.00 -6.20
C GLU A 94 -9.45 16.26 -5.71
N TYR A 95 -8.28 16.63 -6.25
CA TYR A 95 -7.03 16.12 -5.70
C TYR A 95 -6.85 16.56 -4.24
N GLY A 96 -6.44 15.62 -3.41
CA GLY A 96 -6.23 15.84 -2.00
C GLY A 96 -5.26 14.84 -1.38
N ILE A 97 -4.56 15.29 -0.35
CA ILE A 97 -3.70 14.46 0.48
C ILE A 97 -4.32 14.42 1.88
N HIS A 98 -4.51 13.21 2.37
CA HIS A 98 -5.02 12.93 3.70
C HIS A 98 -3.89 12.30 4.50
N VAL A 99 -3.62 12.85 5.68
CA VAL A 99 -2.59 12.31 6.57
C VAL A 99 -3.24 11.80 7.85
N THR A 100 -2.83 10.61 8.27
CA THR A 100 -3.22 10.02 9.55
C THR A 100 -1.97 9.69 10.34
N LEU A 101 -1.87 10.20 11.57
CA LEU A 101 -0.89 9.73 12.54
C LEU A 101 -1.43 8.46 13.20
N ASP A 102 -0.77 7.35 12.90
CA ASP A 102 -1.10 6.03 13.39
C ASP A 102 -0.35 5.79 14.70
N LEU A 103 -1.12 5.64 15.80
CA LEU A 103 -0.62 5.46 17.14
C LEU A 103 -1.14 4.14 17.75
N VAL A 104 -0.36 3.62 18.70
CA VAL A 104 -0.81 2.59 19.65
C VAL A 104 -0.35 2.99 21.03
N ASP A 105 -1.31 3.19 21.94
CA ASP A 105 -1.02 3.43 23.34
C ASP A 105 -0.44 2.17 24.01
N PRO A 106 0.42 2.30 25.04
CA PRO A 106 1.03 1.14 25.70
C PRO A 106 0.00 0.14 26.24
N ILE A 107 -1.15 0.63 26.71
CA ILE A 107 -2.23 -0.21 27.24
C ILE A 107 -2.87 -1.09 26.17
N ASP A 108 -2.84 -0.68 24.89
CA ASP A 108 -3.43 -1.42 23.78
C ASP A 108 -2.40 -2.31 23.05
N SER A 109 -1.14 -2.27 23.46
CA SER A 109 -0.04 -2.92 22.73
C SER A 109 -0.20 -4.43 22.62
N GLU A 110 -0.69 -5.09 23.68
CA GLU A 110 -0.92 -6.54 23.67
C GLU A 110 -1.98 -6.94 22.64
N GLU A 111 -3.03 -6.14 22.45
CA GLU A 111 -4.08 -6.45 21.48
C GLU A 111 -3.66 -6.08 20.06
N ARG A 112 -3.08 -4.89 19.87
CA ARG A 112 -2.88 -4.29 18.54
C ARG A 112 -1.51 -4.59 17.93
N LEU A 113 -0.56 -5.10 18.70
CA LEU A 113 0.82 -5.41 18.26
C LEU A 113 1.20 -6.88 18.49
N SER A 114 0.22 -7.78 18.62
CA SER A 114 0.42 -9.23 18.72
C SER A 114 0.78 -9.86 17.37
N PHE A 115 1.96 -9.54 16.85
CA PHE A 115 2.51 -10.09 15.60
C PHE A 115 3.70 -11.01 15.85
N ALA A 116 4.06 -11.79 14.83
CA ALA A 116 5.27 -12.60 14.83
C ALA A 116 6.53 -11.72 15.03
N PRO A 117 7.60 -12.26 15.63
CA PRO A 117 8.85 -11.53 15.77
C PRO A 117 9.43 -11.16 14.41
N ARG A 118 10.13 -10.03 14.34
CA ARG A 118 10.80 -9.59 13.12
C ARG A 118 11.85 -10.63 12.66
N PRO A 119 11.77 -11.14 11.42
CA PRO A 119 12.79 -12.05 10.89
C PRO A 119 14.15 -11.36 10.71
N ILE A 120 15.23 -12.13 10.79
CA ILE A 120 16.62 -11.65 10.71
C ILE A 120 17.46 -12.36 9.64
N GLY A 121 16.85 -13.28 8.89
CA GLY A 121 17.51 -14.06 7.86
C GLY A 121 17.64 -13.30 6.54
N SER A 122 18.32 -13.93 5.59
CA SER A 122 18.46 -13.45 4.23
C SER A 122 18.54 -14.67 3.30
N PRO A 123 17.44 -15.42 3.13
CA PRO A 123 17.42 -16.60 2.29
C PRO A 123 17.76 -16.27 0.83
N GLU A 124 18.17 -17.29 0.07
CA GLU A 124 18.39 -17.14 -1.37
C GLU A 124 17.08 -16.85 -2.10
N ASP A 125 17.15 -16.10 -3.20
CA ASP A 125 16.00 -15.83 -4.07
C ASP A 125 15.62 -17.10 -4.85
N PRO A 126 14.48 -17.75 -4.54
CA PRO A 126 14.15 -19.03 -5.12
C PRO A 126 13.86 -18.89 -6.62
N ALA A 127 14.77 -19.41 -7.44
CA ALA A 127 14.76 -19.28 -8.90
C ALA A 127 14.76 -17.82 -9.42
N GLY A 128 15.18 -16.84 -8.62
CA GLY A 128 15.16 -15.43 -9.03
C GLY A 128 13.74 -14.82 -9.09
N LEU A 129 12.78 -15.42 -8.39
CA LEU A 129 11.37 -14.99 -8.39
C LEU A 129 11.18 -13.62 -7.75
N ILE A 130 11.89 -13.32 -6.66
CA ILE A 130 11.79 -12.05 -5.95
C ILE A 130 12.34 -10.91 -6.81
N GLU A 131 13.50 -11.11 -7.43
CA GLU A 131 14.08 -10.16 -8.38
C GLU A 131 13.14 -9.92 -9.57
N LYS A 132 12.55 -10.99 -10.14
CA LYS A 132 11.59 -10.89 -11.23
C LYS A 132 10.31 -10.15 -10.81
N TRP A 133 9.84 -10.35 -9.59
CA TRP A 133 8.70 -9.61 -9.05
C TRP A 133 9.01 -8.11 -8.94
N ARG A 134 10.19 -7.75 -8.42
CA ARG A 134 10.62 -6.34 -8.33
C ARG A 134 10.65 -5.67 -9.70
N ALA A 135 11.19 -6.35 -10.71
CA ALA A 135 11.21 -5.84 -12.08
C ALA A 135 9.79 -5.67 -12.65
N TYR A 136 8.91 -6.67 -12.46
CA TYR A 136 7.49 -6.58 -12.85
C TYR A 136 6.81 -5.36 -12.20
N ASP A 137 7.08 -5.13 -10.92
CA ASP A 137 6.46 -4.07 -10.15
C ASP A 137 6.94 -2.67 -10.54
N ILE A 138 8.23 -2.53 -10.87
CA ILE A 138 8.80 -1.29 -11.42
C ILE A 138 8.18 -0.97 -12.79
N ILE A 139 8.22 -1.91 -13.72
CA ILE A 139 7.67 -1.71 -15.08
C ILE A 139 6.18 -1.39 -15.02
N GLY A 140 5.43 -2.07 -14.13
CA GLY A 140 4.00 -1.82 -13.95
C GLY A 140 3.70 -0.40 -13.44
N ARG A 141 4.49 0.11 -12.48
CA ARG A 141 4.39 1.51 -12.04
C ARG A 141 4.71 2.49 -13.17
N ASP A 142 5.77 2.25 -13.92
CA ASP A 142 6.17 3.14 -15.03
C ASP A 142 5.07 3.22 -16.10
N ILE A 143 4.44 2.09 -16.44
CA ILE A 143 3.29 2.04 -17.35
C ILE A 143 2.10 2.81 -16.77
N ARG A 144 1.80 2.60 -15.47
CA ARG A 144 0.70 3.31 -14.79
C ARG A 144 0.91 4.82 -14.84
N ASP A 145 2.11 5.28 -14.56
CA ASP A 145 2.44 6.69 -14.50
C ASP A 145 2.43 7.33 -15.90
N ALA A 146 2.78 6.57 -16.94
CA ALA A 146 2.76 7.04 -18.32
C ALA A 146 1.37 7.01 -18.97
N THR A 147 0.52 6.03 -18.66
CA THR A 147 -0.71 5.74 -19.42
C THR A 147 -1.99 5.67 -18.59
N GLY A 148 -1.90 5.83 -17.27
CA GLY A 148 -2.99 5.51 -16.34
C GLY A 148 -3.06 4.02 -16.01
N MET A 149 -4.10 3.59 -15.29
CA MET A 149 -4.18 2.21 -14.80
C MET A 149 -4.23 1.18 -15.95
N PRO A 150 -3.28 0.23 -16.03
CA PRO A 150 -3.28 -0.75 -17.09
C PRO A 150 -4.51 -1.66 -17.01
N THR A 151 -5.03 -2.09 -18.15
CA THR A 151 -6.17 -3.04 -18.16
C THR A 151 -5.72 -4.37 -17.56
N THR A 152 -6.38 -4.80 -16.49
CA THR A 152 -6.00 -5.99 -15.73
C THR A 152 -6.77 -7.22 -16.22
N THR A 153 -6.13 -8.06 -17.02
CA THR A 153 -6.52 -9.47 -17.15
C THR A 153 -5.53 -10.31 -16.37
N CYS A 154 -6.02 -10.97 -15.32
CA CYS A 154 -5.20 -11.80 -14.44
C CYS A 154 -5.48 -13.28 -14.67
N ARG A 155 -4.44 -14.05 -15.02
CA ARG A 155 -4.51 -15.52 -15.09
C ARG A 155 -4.32 -16.19 -13.73
N ALA A 156 -3.82 -15.45 -12.75
CA ALA A 156 -3.60 -15.86 -11.37
C ALA A 156 -4.78 -15.47 -10.46
N PHE A 157 -4.70 -15.76 -9.16
CA PHE A 157 -5.73 -15.31 -8.21
C PHE A 157 -5.76 -13.79 -8.07
N HIS A 158 -4.58 -13.17 -8.10
CA HIS A 158 -4.35 -11.74 -8.03
C HIS A 158 -3.12 -11.36 -8.86
N CYS A 159 -3.10 -10.15 -9.43
CA CYS A 159 -1.91 -9.53 -9.98
C CYS A 159 -2.09 -8.02 -9.99
N VAL A 160 -1.04 -7.30 -9.62
CA VAL A 160 -1.09 -5.86 -9.39
C VAL A 160 -1.30 -5.08 -10.70
N TRP A 161 -0.60 -5.49 -11.77
CA TRP A 161 -0.56 -4.74 -13.04
C TRP A 161 -1.22 -5.48 -14.21
N GLY A 162 -1.65 -6.73 -14.02
CA GLY A 162 -2.09 -7.60 -15.11
C GLY A 162 -0.94 -8.07 -16.02
N TYR A 163 -1.30 -8.78 -17.09
CA TYR A 163 -0.35 -9.36 -18.07
C TYR A 163 -0.67 -9.04 -19.53
N LYS A 164 -1.57 -8.08 -19.78
CA LYS A 164 -1.97 -7.72 -21.15
C LYS A 164 -0.91 -6.88 -21.86
N HIS A 165 -0.18 -6.05 -21.12
CA HIS A 165 0.89 -5.24 -21.70
C HIS A 165 2.04 -6.13 -22.18
N PRO A 166 2.62 -5.90 -23.38
CA PRO A 166 3.70 -6.74 -23.90
C PRO A 166 4.89 -6.88 -22.94
N ASP A 167 5.24 -5.81 -22.23
CA ASP A 167 6.36 -5.82 -21.28
C ASP A 167 6.03 -6.54 -19.97
N LEU A 168 4.74 -6.73 -19.65
CA LEU A 168 4.30 -7.43 -18.44
C LEU A 168 4.00 -8.91 -18.69
N GLY A 169 3.56 -9.28 -19.91
CA GLY A 169 3.19 -10.64 -20.30
C GLY A 169 4.22 -11.72 -19.91
N PRO A 170 5.51 -11.55 -20.27
CA PRO A 170 6.55 -12.53 -19.96
C PRO A 170 6.70 -12.84 -18.46
N PHE A 171 6.45 -11.87 -17.58
CA PHE A 171 6.48 -12.10 -16.13
C PHE A 171 5.37 -13.04 -15.69
N GLY A 172 4.17 -12.88 -16.24
CA GLY A 172 3.04 -13.76 -15.93
C GLY A 172 3.31 -15.21 -16.33
N ASP A 173 3.91 -15.44 -17.51
CA ASP A 173 4.31 -16.78 -17.93
C ASP A 173 5.38 -17.37 -17.01
N TYR A 174 6.37 -16.55 -16.61
CA TYR A 174 7.42 -16.94 -15.69
C TYR A 174 6.87 -17.33 -14.32
N PHE A 175 6.00 -16.50 -13.73
CA PHE A 175 5.43 -16.77 -12.40
C PHE A 175 4.54 -18.03 -12.41
N LEU A 176 3.70 -18.20 -13.43
CA LEU A 176 2.84 -19.40 -13.57
C LEU A 176 3.66 -20.70 -13.70
N LEU A 177 4.84 -20.63 -14.31
CA LEU A 177 5.74 -21.77 -14.44
C LEU A 177 6.50 -22.07 -13.15
N HIS A 178 7.05 -21.04 -12.50
CA HIS A 178 8.08 -21.23 -11.47
C HIS A 178 7.57 -21.15 -10.02
N VAL A 179 6.48 -20.43 -9.72
CA VAL A 179 6.03 -20.24 -8.32
C VAL A 179 5.68 -21.58 -7.66
N ASN A 180 4.91 -22.43 -8.34
CA ASN A 180 4.50 -23.72 -7.75
C ASN A 180 5.69 -24.66 -7.51
N ALA A 181 6.71 -24.62 -8.37
CA ALA A 181 7.91 -25.45 -8.25
C ALA A 181 8.84 -24.98 -7.13
N ASN A 182 8.76 -23.70 -6.74
CA ASN A 182 9.66 -23.06 -5.78
C ASN A 182 8.93 -22.59 -4.51
N ARG A 183 7.75 -23.18 -4.24
CA ARG A 183 6.88 -22.78 -3.13
C ARG A 183 7.61 -22.78 -1.78
N GLU A 184 8.32 -23.85 -1.46
CA GLU A 184 9.03 -23.98 -0.16
C GLU A 184 10.12 -22.91 0.01
N GLY A 185 10.77 -22.52 -1.09
CA GLY A 185 11.72 -21.41 -1.09
C GLY A 185 11.03 -20.08 -0.80
N LEU A 186 9.87 -19.82 -1.40
CA LEU A 186 9.07 -18.62 -1.12
C LEU A 186 8.51 -18.63 0.31
N GLU A 187 8.11 -19.79 0.84
CA GLU A 187 7.67 -19.93 2.24
C GLU A 187 8.84 -19.62 3.19
N THR A 188 10.06 -20.00 2.83
CA THR A 188 11.29 -19.64 3.56
C THR A 188 11.55 -18.14 3.51
N VAL A 189 11.40 -17.49 2.34
CA VAL A 189 11.49 -16.02 2.20
C VAL A 189 10.49 -15.35 3.13
N LEU A 190 9.21 -15.72 3.06
CA LEU A 190 8.16 -15.15 3.90
C LEU A 190 8.40 -15.37 5.40
N ALA A 191 8.95 -16.51 5.82
CA ALA A 191 9.15 -16.80 7.23
C ALA A 191 10.42 -16.15 7.81
N THR A 192 11.47 -15.95 7.00
CA THR A 192 12.82 -15.70 7.54
C THR A 192 13.50 -14.44 7.02
N ASP A 193 13.11 -13.91 5.87
CA ASP A 193 13.82 -12.78 5.26
C ASP A 193 13.60 -11.48 6.05
N GLN A 194 14.68 -10.82 6.45
CA GLN A 194 14.61 -9.53 7.14
C GLN A 194 14.10 -8.39 6.23
N ASP A 195 14.26 -8.53 4.92
CA ASP A 195 13.80 -7.55 3.93
C ASP A 195 12.27 -7.67 3.76
N ILE A 196 11.58 -6.62 4.19
CA ILE A 196 10.13 -6.50 4.13
C ILE A 196 9.61 -6.62 2.70
N GLU A 197 10.32 -6.06 1.73
CA GLU A 197 9.89 -6.09 0.32
C GLU A 197 10.06 -7.47 -0.29
N ASN A 198 11.02 -8.27 0.17
CA ASN A 198 11.14 -9.67 -0.25
C ASN A 198 9.97 -10.50 0.28
N ARG A 199 9.61 -10.34 1.56
CA ARG A 199 8.45 -11.03 2.14
C ARG A 199 7.15 -10.62 1.46
N ARG A 200 6.95 -9.32 1.25
CA ARG A 200 5.80 -8.78 0.51
C ARG A 200 5.75 -9.30 -0.93
N ALA A 201 6.88 -9.36 -1.62
CA ALA A 201 6.96 -9.95 -2.96
C ALA A 201 6.56 -11.43 -2.96
N ALA A 202 7.01 -12.21 -1.97
CA ALA A 202 6.62 -13.61 -1.83
C ALA A 202 5.09 -13.77 -1.68
N VAL A 203 4.45 -12.93 -0.87
CA VAL A 203 2.97 -12.90 -0.72
C VAL A 203 2.27 -12.70 -2.07
N TYR A 204 2.67 -11.70 -2.86
CA TYR A 204 2.10 -11.49 -4.20
C TYR A 204 2.40 -12.61 -5.18
N LEU A 205 3.60 -13.21 -5.11
CA LEU A 205 3.96 -14.34 -5.95
C LEU A 205 3.07 -15.56 -5.66
N PHE A 206 2.73 -15.83 -4.40
CA PHE A 206 1.82 -16.93 -4.04
C PHE A 206 0.46 -16.86 -4.71
N ALA A 207 0.00 -15.68 -5.16
CA ALA A 207 -1.22 -15.56 -5.97
C ALA A 207 -1.20 -16.42 -7.25
N HIS A 208 -0.03 -16.90 -7.68
CA HIS A 208 0.19 -17.78 -8.83
C HIS A 208 0.19 -19.27 -8.49
N LEU A 209 -0.01 -19.65 -7.23
CA LEU A 209 -0.22 -21.05 -6.85
C LEU A 209 -1.46 -21.61 -7.55
N ARG A 210 -1.49 -22.93 -7.72
CA ARG A 210 -2.64 -23.62 -8.37
C ARG A 210 -3.79 -23.90 -7.40
N SER A 211 -3.50 -24.01 -6.11
CA SER A 211 -4.45 -24.42 -5.08
C SER A 211 -4.91 -23.22 -4.26
N GLN A 212 -6.20 -22.88 -4.35
CA GLN A 212 -6.83 -21.81 -3.55
C GLN A 212 -6.70 -22.07 -2.05
N LYS A 213 -6.91 -23.31 -1.61
CA LYS A 213 -6.83 -23.67 -0.19
C LYS A 213 -5.41 -23.50 0.35
N GLN A 214 -4.39 -23.88 -0.42
CA GLN A 214 -3.00 -23.69 -0.03
C GLN A 214 -2.63 -22.21 0.00
N LEU A 215 -3.04 -21.46 -1.03
CA LEU A 215 -2.86 -20.02 -1.06
C LEU A 215 -3.49 -19.37 0.18
N LEU A 216 -4.75 -19.65 0.48
CA LEU A 216 -5.43 -19.06 1.62
C LEU A 216 -4.73 -19.38 2.94
N SER A 217 -4.27 -20.62 3.15
CA SER A 217 -3.50 -20.97 4.35
C SER A 217 -2.25 -20.09 4.51
N ILE A 218 -1.48 -19.91 3.43
CA ILE A 218 -0.28 -19.08 3.43
C ILE A 218 -0.61 -17.61 3.70
N LEU A 219 -1.71 -17.10 3.12
CA LEU A 219 -2.13 -15.71 3.33
C LEU A 219 -2.58 -15.48 4.78
N VAL A 220 -3.28 -16.44 5.39
CA VAL A 220 -3.68 -16.37 6.79
C VAL A 220 -2.45 -16.37 7.70
N ASP A 221 -1.44 -17.18 7.42
CA ASP A 221 -0.18 -17.15 8.18
C ASP A 221 0.55 -15.80 8.00
N ALA A 222 0.52 -15.23 6.79
CA ALA A 222 1.12 -13.92 6.49
C ALA A 222 0.44 -12.75 7.21
N LEU A 223 -0.82 -12.91 7.66
CA LEU A 223 -1.50 -11.92 8.50
C LEU A 223 -0.84 -11.76 9.87
N ALA A 224 -0.03 -12.73 10.32
CA ALA A 224 0.74 -12.61 11.55
C ALA A 224 2.11 -11.94 11.33
N ASP A 225 2.51 -11.55 10.11
CA ASP A 225 3.84 -10.97 9.85
C ASP A 225 4.08 -9.72 10.72
N SER A 226 5.30 -9.60 11.24
CA SER A 226 5.79 -8.43 11.99
C SER A 226 5.50 -7.08 11.32
N HIS A 227 5.43 -7.02 9.99
CA HIS A 227 5.37 -5.78 9.23
C HIS A 227 4.04 -5.61 8.48
N HIS A 228 3.40 -4.45 8.66
CA HIS A 228 2.07 -4.14 8.13
C HIS A 228 1.98 -4.28 6.60
N ARG A 229 3.03 -3.91 5.85
CA ARG A 229 3.04 -4.04 4.37
C ARG A 229 2.94 -5.49 3.87
N VAL A 230 3.35 -6.48 4.67
CA VAL A 230 3.18 -7.90 4.33
C VAL A 230 1.74 -8.32 4.61
N ARG A 231 1.19 -7.91 5.76
CA ARG A 231 -0.21 -8.15 6.14
C ARG A 231 -1.20 -7.50 5.15
N GLU A 232 -0.94 -6.26 4.74
CA GLU A 232 -1.69 -5.56 3.69
C GLU A 232 -1.72 -6.37 2.39
N ALA A 233 -0.57 -6.83 1.91
CA ALA A 233 -0.51 -7.63 0.70
C ALA A 233 -1.34 -8.93 0.84
N ALA A 234 -1.31 -9.56 2.02
CA ALA A 234 -2.11 -10.74 2.29
C ALA A 234 -3.62 -10.42 2.23
N LEU A 235 -4.06 -9.37 2.93
CA LEU A 235 -5.46 -8.90 2.90
C LEU A 235 -5.92 -8.53 1.50
N THR A 236 -5.08 -7.86 0.72
CA THR A 236 -5.36 -7.50 -0.68
C THR A 236 -5.65 -8.73 -1.53
N ILE A 237 -4.84 -9.79 -1.41
CA ILE A 237 -5.03 -11.04 -2.17
C ILE A 237 -6.24 -11.83 -1.62
N ILE A 238 -6.46 -11.86 -0.30
CA ILE A 238 -7.66 -12.43 0.32
C ILE A 238 -8.91 -11.75 -0.27
N GLY A 239 -8.90 -10.42 -0.43
CA GLY A 239 -10.00 -9.69 -1.07
C GLY A 239 -10.27 -10.15 -2.50
N SER A 240 -9.24 -10.41 -3.30
CA SER A 240 -9.40 -10.99 -4.65
C SER A 240 -9.93 -12.44 -4.64
N ILE A 241 -9.65 -13.21 -3.58
CA ILE A 241 -10.26 -14.53 -3.38
C ILE A 241 -11.75 -14.37 -3.06
N VAL A 242 -12.10 -13.48 -2.12
CA VAL A 242 -13.49 -13.22 -1.70
C VAL A 242 -14.37 -12.81 -2.88
N GLU A 243 -13.89 -11.96 -3.79
CA GLU A 243 -14.63 -11.56 -4.99
C GLU A 243 -15.13 -12.74 -5.83
N LYS A 244 -14.41 -13.87 -5.79
CA LYS A 244 -14.72 -15.06 -6.60
C LYS A 244 -15.34 -16.18 -5.75
N ARG A 245 -14.94 -16.28 -4.48
CA ARG A 245 -15.20 -17.40 -3.56
C ARG A 245 -15.30 -16.90 -2.12
N PRO A 246 -16.36 -16.13 -1.78
CA PRO A 246 -16.53 -15.59 -0.43
C PRO A 246 -16.72 -16.70 0.62
N ASP A 247 -17.17 -17.89 0.21
CA ASP A 247 -17.37 -19.07 1.06
C ASP A 247 -16.08 -19.65 1.67
N LEU A 248 -14.91 -19.24 1.17
CA LEU A 248 -13.63 -19.76 1.63
C LEU A 248 -13.02 -18.94 2.78
N VAL A 249 -13.48 -17.71 3.02
CA VAL A 249 -12.84 -16.80 3.98
C VAL A 249 -13.73 -16.63 5.20
N ASP A 250 -13.18 -16.91 6.37
CA ASP A 250 -13.83 -16.66 7.65
C ASP A 250 -13.65 -15.19 8.03
N VAL A 251 -14.76 -14.48 8.26
CA VAL A 251 -14.76 -13.06 8.67
C VAL A 251 -13.95 -12.83 9.94
N THR A 252 -13.88 -13.81 10.84
CA THR A 252 -13.12 -13.72 12.09
C THR A 252 -11.62 -13.63 11.87
N THR A 253 -11.12 -14.06 10.71
CA THR A 253 -9.72 -13.88 10.31
C THR A 253 -9.39 -12.44 9.91
N VAL A 254 -10.39 -11.67 9.49
CA VAL A 254 -10.19 -10.31 8.95
C VAL A 254 -10.44 -9.24 10.02
N ILE A 255 -11.42 -9.46 10.90
CA ILE A 255 -11.84 -8.49 11.94
C ILE A 255 -10.67 -7.91 12.75
N PRO A 256 -9.69 -8.70 13.25
CA PRO A 256 -8.58 -8.15 14.03
C PRO A 256 -7.79 -7.07 13.28
N HIS A 257 -7.70 -7.16 11.96
CA HIS A 257 -6.98 -6.20 11.12
C HIS A 257 -7.68 -4.86 10.96
N LEU A 258 -8.95 -4.72 11.38
CA LEU A 258 -9.61 -3.41 11.49
C LEU A 258 -9.01 -2.55 12.60
N ASN A 259 -8.36 -3.18 13.60
CA ASN A 259 -7.70 -2.48 14.69
C ASN A 259 -6.16 -2.49 14.55
N GLY A 260 -5.66 -2.90 13.39
CA GLY A 260 -4.23 -2.95 13.09
C GLY A 260 -3.56 -1.58 13.21
N PRO A 261 -2.24 -1.55 13.46
CA PRO A 261 -1.53 -0.30 13.75
C PRO A 261 -1.46 0.63 12.53
N SER A 262 -1.45 0.12 11.29
CA SER A 262 -1.31 0.97 10.09
C SER A 262 -2.62 1.18 9.35
N THR A 263 -2.79 2.38 8.78
CA THR A 263 -3.94 2.75 7.96
C THR A 263 -4.10 1.86 6.73
N GLU A 264 -3.02 1.48 6.06
CA GLU A 264 -3.05 0.64 4.86
C GLU A 264 -3.58 -0.77 5.16
N GLU A 265 -3.16 -1.35 6.28
CA GLU A 265 -3.68 -2.64 6.75
C GLU A 265 -5.18 -2.56 7.03
N ARG A 266 -5.61 -1.54 7.79
CA ARG A 266 -7.03 -1.33 8.10
C ARG A 266 -7.87 -1.11 6.83
N ALA A 267 -7.36 -0.32 5.88
CA ALA A 267 -8.02 -0.09 4.60
C ALA A 267 -8.17 -1.38 3.78
N ALA A 268 -7.14 -2.23 3.75
CA ALA A 268 -7.21 -3.53 3.10
C ALA A 268 -8.24 -4.46 3.79
N ALA A 269 -8.28 -4.48 5.13
CA ALA A 269 -9.26 -5.25 5.89
C ALA A 269 -10.70 -4.78 5.61
N ILE A 270 -10.95 -3.46 5.61
CA ILE A 270 -12.25 -2.88 5.23
C ILE A 270 -12.65 -3.32 3.82
N SER A 271 -11.72 -3.29 2.87
CA SER A 271 -11.99 -3.72 1.49
C SER A 271 -12.41 -5.20 1.42
N VAL A 272 -11.77 -6.08 2.19
CA VAL A 272 -12.16 -7.50 2.29
C VAL A 272 -13.58 -7.64 2.86
N LEU A 273 -13.89 -6.93 3.95
CA LEU A 273 -15.22 -7.00 4.59
C LEU A 273 -16.33 -6.45 3.70
N GLN A 274 -16.08 -5.36 2.96
CA GLN A 274 -17.03 -4.84 1.97
C GLN A 274 -17.33 -5.88 0.90
N LYS A 275 -16.32 -6.62 0.43
CA LYS A 275 -16.50 -7.69 -0.56
C LYS A 275 -17.27 -8.89 0.02
N LEU A 276 -17.04 -9.23 1.29
CA LEU A 276 -17.78 -10.29 2.00
C LEU A 276 -19.26 -9.91 2.23
N ALA A 277 -19.54 -8.64 2.51
CA ALA A 277 -20.91 -8.14 2.68
C ALA A 277 -21.73 -8.18 1.37
N GLY A 278 -21.05 -8.18 0.22
CA GLY A 278 -21.68 -8.12 -1.10
C GLY A 278 -22.00 -6.68 -1.53
N PRO A 279 -22.61 -6.48 -2.71
CA PRO A 279 -23.02 -5.16 -3.16
C PRO A 279 -24.05 -4.56 -2.20
N ILE A 280 -23.77 -3.33 -1.74
CA ILE A 280 -24.71 -2.48 -0.99
C ILE A 280 -25.71 -1.85 -1.97
#